data_AF-G0MQP5-F1
#
_entry.id   AF-G0MQP5-F1
#
_cell.length_a   1.000
_cell.length_b   1.000
_cell.length_c   1.000
_cell.angle_alpha   90.00
_cell.angle_beta   90.00
_cell.angle_gamma   90.00
#
_symmetry.space_group_name_H-M   'P 1'
#
loop_
_entity.id
_entity.type
_entity.pdbx_description
1 polymer ?
#
loop_
_entity_poly.entity_id
_entity_poly.type
_entity_poly.pdbx_seq_one_letter_code
_entity_poly.pdbx_strand_id
1 'polypeptide(L)'
;MVEMTKEEMISDHFVQVEMHLNNVIQLCDNSSKTYESAEWNKEKKITLLKFDGEVKTAEGSDEVRSKQAAKDVLLYNLRTCLIRIRFAEKLAQFGVFVLFDGPGKLFPVPGCIHKLFKGRAYERL
;
A
#
# COMPACT_ATOMS: atom_id res chain seq x y z
N MET A 1 30.51 -4.91 5.52
CA MET A 1 29.08 -4.64 5.25
C MET A 1 28.30 -5.81 5.82
N VAL A 2 27.40 -5.56 6.78
CA VAL A 2 26.48 -6.59 7.25
C VAL A 2 25.42 -6.77 6.18
N GLU A 3 25.30 -7.98 5.65
CA GLU A 3 24.30 -8.30 4.62
C GLU A 3 22.94 -8.44 5.33
N MET A 4 21.97 -7.59 4.96
CA MET A 4 20.63 -7.66 5.51
C MET A 4 19.94 -8.96 5.07
N THR A 5 19.33 -9.64 6.02
CA THR A 5 18.46 -10.78 5.77
C THR A 5 17.19 -10.34 5.04
N LYS A 6 16.52 -11.29 4.37
CA LYS A 6 15.27 -10.98 3.65
C LYS A 6 14.15 -10.61 4.61
N GLU A 7 14.16 -11.17 5.81
CA GLU A 7 13.25 -10.85 6.91
C GLU A 7 13.43 -9.40 7.36
N GLU A 8 14.67 -8.95 7.55
CA GLU A 8 14.96 -7.55 7.85
C GLU A 8 14.51 -6.63 6.71
N MET A 9 14.76 -7.02 5.45
CA MET A 9 14.28 -6.26 4.29
C MET A 9 12.75 -6.18 4.25
N ILE A 10 12.05 -7.29 4.51
CA ILE A 10 10.58 -7.34 4.55
C ILE A 10 10.07 -6.40 5.65
N SER A 11 10.63 -6.48 6.86
CA SER A 11 10.27 -5.64 7.99
C SER A 11 10.47 -4.15 7.67
N ASP A 12 11.65 -3.78 7.16
CA ASP A 12 11.96 -2.41 6.75
C ASP A 12 11.00 -1.89 5.68
N HIS A 13 10.72 -2.67 4.63
CA HIS A 13 9.80 -2.24 3.58
C HIS A 13 8.36 -2.13 4.10
N PHE A 14 7.94 -3.00 5.02
CA PHE A 14 6.61 -2.93 5.63
C PHE A 14 6.45 -1.64 6.45
N VAL A 15 7.44 -1.29 7.28
CA VAL A 15 7.45 -0.04 8.04
C VAL A 15 7.40 1.16 7.09
N GLN A 16 8.18 1.16 6.02
CA GLN A 16 8.13 2.23 5.02
C GLN A 16 6.75 2.34 4.36
N VAL A 17 6.08 1.22 4.04
CA VAL A 17 4.73 1.23 3.47
C VAL A 17 3.76 1.93 4.41
N GLU A 18 3.78 1.57 5.69
CA GLU A 18 2.91 2.20 6.68
C GLU A 18 3.21 3.69 6.86
N MET A 19 4.48 4.07 6.97
CA MET A 19 4.89 5.47 7.10
C MET A 19 4.41 6.31 5.91
N HIS A 20 4.66 5.87 4.68
CA HIS A 20 4.27 6.63 3.49
C HIS A 20 2.74 6.68 3.34
N LEU A 21 2.00 5.64 3.71
CA LEU A 21 0.53 5.68 3.75
C LEU A 21 0.03 6.75 4.73
N ASN A 22 0.60 6.82 5.93
CA ASN A 22 0.25 7.82 6.93
C ASN A 22 0.54 9.23 6.42
N ASN A 23 1.68 9.45 5.75
CA ASN A 23 2.01 10.76 5.18
C ASN A 23 1.00 11.21 4.13
N VAL A 24 0.58 10.31 3.22
CA VAL A 24 -0.44 10.63 2.21
C VAL A 24 -1.76 11.02 2.87
N ILE A 25 -2.19 10.27 3.89
CA ILE A 25 -3.42 10.57 4.65
C ILE A 25 -3.31 11.96 5.31
N GLN A 26 -2.20 12.24 5.99
CA GLN A 26 -1.95 13.55 6.61
C GLN A 26 -1.97 14.69 5.60
N LEU A 27 -1.37 14.51 4.41
CA LEU A 27 -1.40 15.52 3.34
C LEU A 27 -2.83 15.78 2.85
N CYS A 28 -3.66 14.73 2.76
CA CYS A 28 -5.08 14.86 2.43
C CYS A 28 -5.83 15.65 3.53
N ASP A 29 -5.64 15.29 4.80
CA ASP A 29 -6.29 15.93 5.94
C ASP A 29 -5.93 17.42 6.04
N ASN A 30 -4.63 17.73 5.94
CA ASN A 30 -4.12 19.11 5.96
C ASN A 30 -4.69 19.96 4.82
N SER A 31 -5.07 19.32 3.71
CA SER A 31 -5.63 19.98 2.53
C SER A 31 -7.15 19.90 2.46
N SER A 32 -7.82 19.50 3.55
CA SER A 32 -9.28 19.33 3.64
C SER A 32 -9.86 18.38 2.57
N LYS A 33 -9.08 17.38 2.15
CA LYS A 33 -9.49 16.34 1.18
C LYS A 33 -10.09 15.14 1.91
N THR A 34 -11.23 15.38 2.57
CA THR A 34 -11.88 14.40 3.46
C THR A 34 -12.25 13.09 2.75
N TYR A 35 -12.67 13.15 1.48
CA TYR A 35 -13.00 11.96 0.71
C TYR A 35 -11.75 11.13 0.40
N GLU A 36 -10.70 11.77 -0.10
CA GLU A 36 -9.45 11.11 -0.43
C GLU A 36 -8.77 10.53 0.81
N SER A 37 -8.78 11.27 1.92
CA SER A 37 -8.30 10.77 3.22
C SER A 37 -9.04 9.51 3.66
N ALA A 38 -10.37 9.49 3.58
CA ALA A 38 -11.17 8.32 3.93
C ALA A 38 -10.84 7.10 3.04
N GLU A 39 -10.65 7.31 1.74
CA GLU A 39 -10.27 6.24 0.81
C GLU A 39 -8.84 5.73 1.05
N TRP A 40 -7.89 6.61 1.36
CA TRP A 40 -6.54 6.22 1.74
C TRP A 40 -6.48 5.46 3.08
N ASN A 41 -7.33 5.83 4.04
CA ASN A 41 -7.49 5.08 5.29
C ASN A 41 -8.01 3.64 5.03
N LYS A 42 -8.96 3.47 4.10
CA LYS A 42 -9.41 2.14 3.67
C LYS A 42 -8.30 1.35 2.98
N GLU A 43 -7.57 1.98 2.06
CA GLU A 43 -6.43 1.35 1.37
C GLU A 43 -5.35 0.92 2.35
N LYS A 44 -5.04 1.75 3.36
CA LYS A 44 -4.11 1.39 4.44
C LYS A 44 -4.53 0.10 5.13
N LYS A 45 -5.79 0.02 5.59
CA LYS A 45 -6.30 -1.18 6.28
C LYS A 45 -6.22 -2.43 5.40
N ILE A 46 -6.63 -2.35 4.14
CA ILE A 46 -6.60 -3.47 3.20
C ILE A 46 -5.16 -3.91 2.88
N THR A 47 -4.27 -2.95 2.64
CA THR A 47 -2.86 -3.20 2.31
C THR A 47 -2.13 -3.91 3.44
N LEU A 48 -2.28 -3.42 4.68
CA LEU A 48 -1.64 -4.04 5.85
C LEU A 48 -2.17 -5.45 6.11
N LEU A 49 -3.49 -5.66 5.98
CA LEU A 49 -4.09 -6.99 6.12
C LEU A 49 -3.58 -7.98 5.07
N LYS A 50 -3.43 -7.52 3.81
CA LYS A 50 -2.89 -8.33 2.72
C LYS A 50 -1.46 -8.76 3.02
N PHE A 51 -0.60 -7.83 3.42
CA PHE A 51 0.81 -8.14 3.71
C PHE A 51 0.98 -9.02 4.94
N ASP A 52 0.17 -8.86 5.98
CA ASP A 52 0.15 -9.78 7.12
C ASP A 52 -0.17 -11.23 6.68
N GLY A 53 -1.12 -11.41 5.76
CA GLY A 53 -1.43 -12.72 5.17
C GLY A 53 -0.27 -13.29 4.34
N GLU A 54 0.41 -12.45 3.56
CA GLU A 54 1.58 -12.86 2.78
C GLU A 54 2.78 -13.24 3.67
N VAL A 55 3.01 -12.52 4.77
CA VAL A 55 4.04 -12.86 5.79
C VAL A 55 3.74 -14.24 6.39
N LYS A 56 2.51 -14.47 6.86
CA LYS A 56 2.10 -15.78 7.41
C LYS A 56 2.31 -16.92 6.41
N THR A 57 2.00 -16.68 5.14
CA THR A 57 2.23 -17.64 4.05
C THR A 57 3.72 -17.89 3.83
N ALA A 58 4.53 -16.84 3.85
CA ALA A 58 5.98 -16.92 3.71
C ALA A 58 6.67 -17.57 4.93
N GLU A 59 6.03 -17.59 6.10
CA GLU A 59 6.57 -18.24 7.30
C GLU A 59 6.12 -19.69 7.46
N GLY A 60 4.89 -20.02 7.06
CA GLY A 60 4.23 -21.31 7.26
C GLY A 60 4.53 -22.42 6.25
N SER A 61 5.47 -22.21 5.32
CA SER A 61 5.91 -23.26 4.39
C SER A 61 7.04 -24.10 4.99
N ASP A 62 6.83 -25.42 5.10
CA ASP A 62 7.82 -26.38 5.63
C ASP A 62 9.00 -26.62 4.67
N GLU A 63 8.80 -26.38 3.37
CA GLU A 63 9.85 -26.54 2.37
C GLU A 63 10.69 -25.26 2.23
N VAL A 64 11.98 -25.34 2.57
CA VAL A 64 12.92 -24.20 2.56
C VAL A 64 12.92 -23.45 1.22
N ARG A 65 12.84 -24.16 0.09
CA ARG A 65 12.83 -23.56 -1.25
C ARG A 65 11.54 -22.77 -1.51
N SER A 66 10.40 -23.31 -1.07
CA SER A 66 9.09 -22.65 -1.16
C SER A 66 9.00 -21.43 -0.24
N LYS A 67 9.54 -21.54 0.99
CA LYS A 67 9.67 -20.44 1.94
C LYS A 67 10.45 -19.25 1.36
N GLN A 68 11.54 -19.56 0.67
CA GLN A 68 12.39 -18.54 0.06
C GLN A 68 11.70 -17.85 -1.13
N ALA A 69 11.01 -18.62 -1.97
CA ALA A 69 10.22 -18.07 -3.07
C ALA A 69 9.07 -17.17 -2.59
N ALA A 70 8.39 -17.56 -1.50
CA ALA A 70 7.32 -16.76 -0.92
C ALA A 70 7.84 -15.41 -0.37
N LYS A 71 9.01 -15.39 0.26
CA LYS A 71 9.67 -14.15 0.70
C LYS A 71 10.05 -13.24 -0.46
N ASP A 72 10.52 -13.82 -1.57
CA ASP A 72 10.87 -13.04 -2.77
C ASP A 72 9.64 -12.39 -3.41
N VAL A 73 8.51 -13.10 -3.45
CA VAL A 73 7.21 -12.54 -3.90
C VAL A 73 6.74 -11.42 -2.97
N LEU A 74 6.80 -11.62 -1.64
CA LEU A 74 6.43 -10.61 -0.66
C LEU A 74 7.30 -9.34 -0.81
N LEU A 75 8.61 -9.49 -0.94
CA LEU A 75 9.52 -8.36 -1.18
C LEU A 75 9.18 -7.60 -2.47
N TYR A 76 8.88 -8.32 -3.55
CA TYR A 76 8.45 -7.71 -4.81
C TYR A 76 7.14 -6.91 -4.65
N ASN A 77 6.16 -7.48 -3.95
CA ASN A 77 4.88 -6.83 -3.70
C ASN A 77 5.03 -5.58 -2.82
N LEU A 78 5.83 -5.66 -1.75
CA LEU A 78 6.13 -4.54 -0.86
C LEU A 78 6.82 -3.40 -1.62
N ARG A 79 7.84 -3.70 -2.44
CA ARG A 79 8.53 -2.71 -3.27
C ARG A 79 7.59 -2.03 -4.27
N THR A 80 6.75 -2.81 -4.94
CA THR A 80 5.75 -2.28 -5.88
C THR A 80 4.76 -1.36 -5.17
N CYS A 81 4.31 -1.75 -3.98
CA CYS A 81 3.42 -0.93 -3.16
C CYS A 81 4.08 0.39 -2.74
N LEU A 82 5.33 0.34 -2.27
CA LEU A 82 6.11 1.53 -1.91
C LEU A 82 6.24 2.53 -3.05
N ILE A 83 6.56 2.05 -4.25
CA ILE A 83 6.67 2.92 -5.44
C ILE A 83 5.36 3.67 -5.67
N ARG A 84 4.22 2.96 -5.60
CA ARG A 84 2.89 3.54 -5.78
C ARG A 84 2.56 4.59 -4.72
N ILE A 85 2.80 4.28 -3.45
CA ILE A 85 2.48 5.19 -2.34
C ILE A 85 3.38 6.43 -2.40
N ARG A 86 4.69 6.26 -2.64
CA ARG A 86 5.62 7.38 -2.80
C ARG A 86 5.24 8.29 -3.96
N PHE A 87 4.79 7.71 -5.07
CA PHE A 87 4.31 8.48 -6.19
C PHE A 87 3.06 9.31 -5.81
N ALA A 88 2.11 8.71 -5.11
CA ALA A 88 0.93 9.41 -4.61
C ALA A 88 1.26 10.51 -3.58
N GLU A 89 2.18 10.23 -2.66
CA GLU A 89 2.71 11.20 -1.70
C GLU A 89 3.35 12.37 -2.42
N LYS A 90 4.16 12.10 -3.45
CA LYS A 90 4.79 13.15 -4.23
C LYS A 90 3.78 14.02 -4.96
N LEU A 91 2.73 13.42 -5.53
CA LEU A 91 1.62 14.16 -6.13
C LEU A 91 0.86 15.00 -5.09
N ALA A 92 0.58 14.43 -3.92
CA ALA A 92 -0.10 15.15 -2.83
C ALA A 92 0.72 16.34 -2.32
N GLN A 93 2.06 16.22 -2.27
CA GLN A 93 2.96 17.35 -1.98
C GLN A 93 2.84 18.48 -3.02
N PHE A 94 2.48 18.18 -4.26
CA PHE A 94 2.17 19.17 -5.31
C PHE A 94 0.70 19.62 -5.33
N GLY A 95 -0.11 19.21 -4.34
CA GLY A 95 -1.54 19.51 -4.27
C GLY A 95 -2.42 18.65 -5.19
N VAL A 96 -1.87 17.59 -5.78
CA VAL A 96 -2.58 16.64 -6.64
C VAL A 96 -2.94 15.40 -5.82
N PHE A 97 -4.22 15.24 -5.48
CA PHE A 97 -4.69 14.15 -4.64
C PHE A 97 -5.30 13.05 -5.51
N VAL A 98 -4.67 11.88 -5.50
CA VAL A 98 -5.04 10.74 -6.33
C VAL A 98 -5.45 9.56 -5.46
N LEU A 99 -6.33 8.74 -6.01
CA LEU A 99 -6.76 7.47 -5.47
C LEU A 99 -6.36 6.36 -6.44
N PHE A 100 -6.29 5.12 -5.95
CA PHE A 100 -6.06 3.96 -6.78
C PHE A 100 -7.31 3.09 -6.75
N ASP A 101 -7.70 2.56 -7.90
CA ASP A 101 -8.88 1.69 -8.03
C ASP A 101 -8.59 0.25 -7.54
N GLY A 102 -8.18 0.14 -6.27
CA GLY A 102 -7.94 -1.11 -5.56
C GLY A 102 -6.45 -1.52 -5.42
N PRO A 103 -6.19 -2.57 -4.62
CA PRO A 103 -4.84 -3.02 -4.30
C PRO A 103 -4.12 -3.57 -5.55
N GLY A 104 -2.95 -3.01 -5.86
CA GLY A 104 -2.12 -3.42 -7.00
C GLY A 104 -2.38 -2.70 -8.32
N LYS A 105 -3.41 -1.84 -8.40
CA LYS A 105 -3.58 -0.96 -9.57
C LYS A 105 -2.70 0.28 -9.43
N LEU A 106 -1.98 0.61 -10.51
CA LEU A 106 -1.02 1.71 -10.60
C LEU A 106 -1.60 2.99 -11.18
N PHE A 107 -2.81 2.96 -11.73
CA PHE A 107 -3.41 4.14 -12.36
C PHE A 107 -3.95 5.09 -11.29
N PRO A 108 -3.32 6.27 -11.10
CA PRO A 108 -3.86 7.29 -10.22
C PRO A 108 -5.12 7.87 -10.85
N VAL A 109 -6.20 7.91 -10.08
CA VAL A 109 -7.46 8.52 -10.48
C VAL A 109 -7.72 9.71 -9.56
N PRO A 110 -7.99 10.92 -10.09
CA PRO A 110 -8.44 12.03 -9.27
C PRO A 110 -9.67 11.66 -8.44
N GLY A 111 -9.75 12.12 -7.19
CA GLY A 111 -10.84 11.75 -6.27
C GLY A 111 -12.24 12.05 -6.82
N CYS A 112 -12.39 13.14 -7.57
CA CYS A 112 -13.65 13.49 -8.25
C CYS A 112 -14.08 12.46 -9.31
N ILE A 113 -13.12 11.87 -10.03
CA ILE A 113 -13.35 10.84 -11.05
C ILE A 113 -13.62 9.50 -10.37
N HIS A 114 -12.87 9.16 -9.32
CA HIS A 114 -13.08 7.94 -8.52
C HIS A 114 -14.48 7.86 -7.91
N LYS A 115 -15.00 8.98 -7.41
CA LYS A 115 -16.36 9.09 -6.86
C LYS A 115 -17.45 8.76 -7.89
N LEU A 116 -17.20 9.03 -9.17
CA LEU A 116 -18.12 8.71 -10.26
C LEU A 116 -18.08 7.23 -10.64
N PHE A 117 -16.93 6.57 -10.51
CA PHE A 117 -16.77 5.15 -10.83
C PHE A 117 -17.24 4.21 -9.70
N LYS A 118 -17.15 4.63 -8.42
CA LYS A 118 -17.70 3.87 -7.28
C LYS A 118 -19.23 4.02 -7.15
N GLY A 119 -19.97 3.55 -8.15
CA GLY A 119 -21.41 3.31 -8.01
C GLY A 119 -21.69 2.10 -7.12
N ARG A 120 -22.37 2.31 -5.97
CA ARG A 120 -23.03 1.37 -5.01
C ARG A 120 -22.33 0.06 -4.57
N ALA A 121 -21.28 -0.42 -5.22
CA ALA A 121 -20.68 -1.73 -4.95
C ALA A 121 -19.67 -1.72 -3.78
N TYR A 122 -19.11 -0.56 -3.45
CA TYR A 122 -18.06 -0.42 -2.41
C TYR A 122 -18.60 0.00 -1.03
N GLU A 123 -19.90 0.24 -0.87
CA GLU A 123 -20.52 0.56 0.43
C GLU A 123 -20.81 -0.68 1.29
N ARG A 124 -20.57 -1.89 0.78
CA ARG A 124 -20.86 -3.16 1.48
C ARG A 124 -19.63 -3.87 2.08
N LEU A 125 -18.47 -3.22 2.12
CA LEU A 125 -17.23 -3.73 2.73
C LEU A 125 -16.72 -2.72 3.78
#